data_AF-A0A0F8YM04-F1
#
_entry.id   AF-A0A0F8YM04-F1
#
_cell.length_a   1.000
_cell.length_b   1.000
_cell.length_c   1.000
_cell.angle_alpha   90.00
_cell.angle_beta   90.00
_cell.angle_gamma   90.00
#
_symmetry.space_group_name_H-M   'P 1'
#
loop_
_entity.id
_entity.type
_entity.pdbx_description
1 polymer ?
#
loop_
_entity_poly.entity_id
_entity_poly.type
_entity_poly.pdbx_seq_one_letter_code
_entity_poly.pdbx_strand_id
1 'polypeptide(L)'
;ECISGCYRRPGWMTPAEARALIDAGHSDKLMLECWLPTGYEGEEVQLLAVAVRGSESGIATFDPCGCCTFLSSGERCEIYELRPLECALSVACDDERTTEAYLPQLVVEVYEAWQPDDSQALVDEWKEAHDVEGEAPAGSLIDAFECGIRQLFEGSRI
;
A
#
# COMPACT_ATOMS: atom_id res chain seq x y z
N GLU A 1 15.81 -4.56 10.24
CA GLU A 1 14.91 -4.65 9.07
C GLU A 1 15.42 -3.80 7.91
N CYS A 2 14.85 -4.06 6.74
CA CYS A 2 15.13 -3.36 5.52
C CYS A 2 14.43 -1.98 5.47
N ILE A 3 15.20 -0.96 5.07
CA ILE A 3 14.70 0.40 4.79
C ILE A 3 14.35 0.60 3.31
N SER A 4 14.83 -0.25 2.39
CA SER A 4 14.61 -0.07 0.95
C SER A 4 13.14 -0.14 0.57
N GLY A 5 12.33 -0.97 1.25
CA GLY A 5 10.87 -0.98 1.07
C GLY A 5 10.24 0.39 1.36
N CYS A 6 10.72 1.09 2.40
CA CYS A 6 10.23 2.43 2.74
C CYS A 6 10.57 3.50 1.68
N TYR A 7 11.53 3.25 0.79
CA TYR A 7 11.85 4.17 -0.31
C TYR A 7 11.12 3.80 -1.62
N ARG A 8 10.47 2.64 -1.68
CA ARG A 8 9.94 2.06 -2.93
C ARG A 8 8.43 1.96 -2.96
N ARG A 9 7.83 1.28 -1.99
CA ARG A 9 6.40 1.01 -1.95
C ARG A 9 5.99 0.85 -0.48
N PRO A 10 5.16 1.75 0.06
CA PRO A 10 4.55 1.52 1.35
C PRO A 10 3.74 0.21 1.33
N GLY A 11 3.80 -0.57 2.40
CA GLY A 11 3.13 -1.87 2.41
C GLY A 11 1.61 -1.77 2.57
N TRP A 12 0.91 -2.72 1.96
CA TRP A 12 -0.49 -2.97 2.22
C TRP A 12 -0.69 -3.60 3.59
N MET A 13 -1.85 -3.31 4.16
CA MET A 13 -2.28 -3.75 5.47
C MET A 13 -3.60 -4.49 5.35
N THR A 14 -3.86 -5.35 6.33
CA THR A 14 -5.20 -5.89 6.58
C THR A 14 -6.11 -4.79 7.17
N PRO A 15 -7.44 -4.96 7.14
CA PRO A 15 -8.36 -4.02 7.80
C PRO A 15 -8.10 -3.87 9.31
N ALA A 16 -7.68 -4.94 9.98
CA ALA A 16 -7.35 -4.89 11.41
C ALA A 16 -6.12 -4.02 11.69
N GLU A 17 -5.08 -4.13 10.85
CA GLU A 17 -3.89 -3.27 10.92
C GLU A 17 -4.23 -1.81 10.57
N ALA A 18 -5.09 -1.58 9.58
CA ALA A 18 -5.61 -0.25 9.25
C ALA A 18 -6.33 0.39 10.43
N ARG A 19 -7.25 -0.35 11.06
CA ARG A 19 -7.95 0.11 12.27
C ARG A 19 -6.95 0.44 13.38
N ALA A 20 -5.95 -0.41 13.62
CA ALA A 20 -4.94 -0.16 14.65
C ALA A 20 -4.14 1.13 14.40
N LEU A 21 -3.80 1.44 13.15
CA LEU A 21 -3.13 2.70 12.80
C LEU A 21 -4.05 3.91 12.95
N ILE A 22 -5.31 3.80 12.56
CA ILE A 22 -6.32 4.85 12.73
C ILE A 22 -6.51 5.16 14.21
N ASP A 23 -6.69 4.12 15.05
CA ASP A 23 -6.86 4.24 16.50
C ASP A 23 -5.62 4.83 17.19
N ALA A 24 -4.43 4.58 16.63
CA ALA A 24 -3.17 5.20 17.07
C ALA A 24 -3.02 6.67 16.65
N GLY A 25 -3.99 7.24 15.92
CA GLY A 25 -3.98 8.64 15.48
C GLY A 25 -3.17 8.89 14.21
N HIS A 26 -3.01 7.88 13.36
CA HIS A 26 -2.26 7.97 12.10
C HIS A 26 -3.15 7.92 10.85
N SER A 27 -4.44 8.20 11.00
CA SER A 27 -5.42 8.14 9.92
C SER A 27 -5.07 9.06 8.73
N ASP A 28 -4.47 10.22 9.00
CA ASP A 28 -4.01 11.21 8.00
C ASP A 28 -2.82 10.73 7.17
N LYS A 29 -2.10 9.72 7.63
CA LYS A 29 -0.92 9.16 6.96
C LYS A 29 -1.24 7.91 6.13
N LEU A 30 -2.52 7.65 5.91
CA LEU A 30 -3.00 6.60 5.02
C LEU A 30 -3.39 7.17 3.66
N MET A 31 -3.53 6.31 2.67
CA MET A 31 -4.08 6.61 1.35
C MET A 31 -5.05 5.52 0.93
N LEU A 32 -6.02 5.87 0.10
CA LEU A 32 -6.92 4.92 -0.55
C LEU A 32 -6.26 4.33 -1.79
N GLU A 33 -6.15 3.01 -1.88
CA GLU A 33 -5.67 2.32 -3.08
C GLU A 33 -6.77 1.40 -3.62
N CYS A 34 -6.76 1.21 -4.94
CA CYS A 34 -7.58 0.21 -5.58
C CYS A 34 -6.70 -0.91 -6.09
N TRP A 35 -7.13 -2.14 -5.82
CA TRP A 35 -6.46 -3.30 -6.36
C TRP A 35 -7.43 -4.14 -7.18
N LEU A 36 -6.96 -4.47 -8.39
CA LEU A 36 -7.59 -5.43 -9.27
C LEU A 36 -6.63 -6.60 -9.45
N PRO A 37 -6.93 -7.80 -8.92
CA PRO A 37 -6.06 -8.95 -9.11
C PRO A 37 -5.96 -9.30 -10.60
N THR A 38 -4.82 -9.00 -11.21
CA THR A 38 -4.57 -9.42 -12.59
C THR A 38 -4.53 -10.95 -12.68
N GLY A 39 -5.45 -11.53 -13.45
CA GLY A 39 -5.54 -12.98 -13.66
C GLY A 39 -6.45 -13.75 -12.69
N TYR A 40 -7.16 -13.08 -11.78
CA TYR A 40 -8.31 -13.66 -11.07
C TYR A 40 -9.61 -13.07 -11.60
N GLU A 41 -10.69 -13.86 -11.60
CA GLU A 41 -12.07 -13.41 -11.83
C GLU A 41 -12.61 -12.65 -10.59
N GLY A 42 -11.83 -11.72 -10.06
CA GLY A 42 -12.16 -10.93 -8.87
C GLY A 42 -12.73 -9.57 -9.23
N GLU A 43 -13.54 -9.03 -8.32
CA GLU A 43 -13.95 -7.62 -8.37
C GLU A 43 -12.82 -6.73 -7.84
N GLU A 44 -12.82 -5.48 -8.27
CA GLU A 44 -11.93 -4.46 -7.72
C GLU A 44 -12.20 -4.28 -6.22
N VAL A 45 -11.14 -4.19 -5.41
CA VAL A 45 -11.27 -3.90 -3.98
C VAL A 45 -10.60 -2.57 -3.66
N GLN A 46 -11.27 -1.78 -2.83
CA GLN A 46 -10.68 -0.63 -2.19
C GLN A 46 -10.07 -1.03 -0.86
N LEU A 47 -8.87 -0.55 -0.61
CA LEU A 47 -8.14 -0.79 0.63
C LEU A 47 -7.43 0.46 1.10
N LEU A 48 -7.12 0.50 2.40
CA LEU A 48 -6.24 1.52 2.95
C LEU A 48 -4.81 0.99 2.94
N ALA A 49 -3.89 1.83 2.47
CA ALA A 49 -2.45 1.59 2.47
C ALA A 49 -1.73 2.70 3.23
N VAL A 50 -0.50 2.43 3.64
CA VAL A 50 0.36 3.51 4.14
C VAL A 50 0.61 4.50 3.00
N ALA A 51 0.51 5.80 3.26
CA ALA A 51 0.68 6.77 2.20
C ALA A 51 2.12 6.84 1.68
N VAL A 52 2.24 6.96 0.36
CA VAL A 52 3.42 7.59 -0.26
C VAL A 52 3.39 9.08 0.10
N ARG A 53 4.55 9.66 0.40
CA ARG A 53 4.67 11.10 0.68
C ARG A 53 4.08 11.92 -0.47
N GLY A 54 3.16 12.83 -0.14
CA GLY A 54 2.40 13.65 -1.07
C GLY A 54 1.01 13.08 -1.41
N SER A 55 0.68 11.87 -0.95
CA SER A 55 -0.61 11.20 -1.16
C SER A 55 -1.38 10.95 0.14
N GLU A 56 -0.94 11.55 1.25
CA GLU A 56 -1.62 11.51 2.55
C GLU A 56 -3.08 11.98 2.45
N SER A 57 -3.99 11.26 3.13
CA SER A 57 -5.44 11.53 3.09
C SER A 57 -6.02 11.59 1.68
N GLY A 58 -5.37 10.95 0.71
CA GLY A 58 -5.72 11.04 -0.70
C GLY A 58 -5.98 9.69 -1.33
N ILE A 59 -6.24 9.74 -2.63
CA ILE A 59 -6.35 8.58 -3.50
C ILE A 59 -4.98 8.30 -4.11
N ALA A 60 -4.53 7.06 -3.99
CA ALA A 60 -3.30 6.58 -4.60
C ALA A 60 -3.36 6.68 -6.13
N THR A 61 -2.22 6.93 -6.74
CA THR A 61 -2.04 6.67 -8.17
C THR A 61 -2.11 5.17 -8.43
N PHE A 62 -2.42 4.76 -9.67
CA PHE A 62 -2.63 3.36 -10.05
C PHE A 62 -1.54 2.36 -9.58
N ASP A 63 -0.28 2.78 -9.49
CA ASP A 63 0.78 1.99 -8.84
C ASP A 63 1.59 2.92 -7.92
N PRO A 64 1.20 3.04 -6.65
CA PRO A 64 1.77 4.03 -5.75
C PRO A 64 3.18 3.61 -5.32
N CYS A 65 4.15 4.02 -6.12
CA CYS A 65 5.57 3.86 -5.86
C CYS A 65 6.15 5.17 -5.31
N GLY A 66 6.93 5.10 -4.23
CA GLY A 66 7.63 6.24 -3.66
C GLY A 66 8.04 6.06 -2.19
N CYS A 67 8.45 7.17 -1.60
CA CYS A 67 8.91 7.22 -0.21
C CYS A 67 7.73 7.18 0.76
N CYS A 68 7.77 6.28 1.73
CA CYS A 68 6.78 6.11 2.78
C CYS A 68 6.71 7.33 3.70
N THR A 69 5.49 7.77 4.04
CA THR A 69 5.26 8.91 4.94
C THR A 69 5.76 8.68 6.37
N PHE A 70 5.86 7.42 6.83
CA PHE A 70 6.39 7.06 8.16
C PHE A 70 7.91 6.86 8.19
N LEU A 71 8.63 7.03 7.08
CA LEU A 71 10.08 7.03 7.12
C LEU A 71 10.57 8.36 7.71
N SER A 72 11.13 8.34 8.91
CA SER A 72 11.70 9.53 9.53
C SER A 72 13.03 9.95 8.88
N SER A 73 13.48 11.17 9.15
CA SER A 73 14.79 11.68 8.69
C SER A 73 15.99 10.90 9.23
N GLY A 74 15.81 10.17 10.35
CA GLY A 74 16.82 9.27 10.91
C GLY A 74 16.76 7.85 10.33
N GLU A 75 16.07 7.66 9.21
CA GLU A 75 15.89 6.36 8.52
C GLU A 75 15.25 5.29 9.42
N ARG A 76 14.30 5.70 10.27
CA ARG A 76 13.50 4.81 11.10
C ARG A 76 12.03 4.89 10.76
N CYS A 77 11.36 3.74 10.76
CA CYS A 77 9.91 3.65 10.62
C CYS A 77 9.24 4.10 11.91
N GLU A 78 8.42 5.15 11.83
CA GLU A 78 7.68 5.70 12.98
C GLU A 78 6.64 4.72 13.53
N ILE A 79 6.09 3.87 12.67
CA ILE A 79 5.08 2.86 13.02
C ILE A 79 5.68 1.46 13.09
N TYR A 80 6.96 1.31 13.45
CA TYR A 80 7.64 0.02 13.37
C TYR A 80 6.86 -1.12 14.07
N GLU A 81 6.31 -0.89 15.26
CA GLU A 81 5.50 -1.90 15.99
C GLU A 81 4.09 -2.14 15.39
N LEU A 82 3.58 -1.19 14.61
CA LEU A 82 2.28 -1.24 13.92
C LEU A 82 2.43 -1.42 12.41
N ARG A 83 3.62 -1.81 11.94
CA ARG A 83 3.93 -1.87 10.52
C ARG A 83 3.04 -2.93 9.85
N PRO A 84 2.56 -2.68 8.62
CA PRO A 84 1.77 -3.66 7.90
C PRO A 84 2.51 -4.99 7.71
N LEU A 85 1.77 -6.08 7.58
CA LEU A 85 2.30 -7.43 7.37
C LEU A 85 3.31 -7.50 6.21
N GLU A 86 3.02 -6.84 5.09
CA GLU A 86 3.95 -6.75 3.95
C GLU A 86 5.31 -6.14 4.33
N CYS A 87 5.29 -5.10 5.18
CA CYS A 87 6.50 -4.46 5.68
C CYS A 87 7.24 -5.38 6.65
N ALA A 88 6.51 -6.09 7.53
CA ALA A 88 7.10 -7.04 8.47
C ALA A 88 7.79 -8.21 7.78
N LEU A 89 7.23 -8.66 6.65
CA LEU A 89 7.80 -9.71 5.80
C LEU A 89 8.88 -9.20 4.84
N SER A 90 9.13 -7.88 4.81
CA SER A 90 10.11 -7.23 3.93
C SER A 90 9.87 -7.56 2.45
N VAL A 91 8.60 -7.57 2.02
CA VAL A 91 8.22 -7.96 0.65
C VAL A 91 8.84 -7.02 -0.40
N ALA A 92 8.77 -5.71 -0.18
CA ALA A 92 9.28 -4.70 -1.10
C ALA A 92 10.83 -4.50 -1.07
N CYS A 93 11.54 -5.35 -0.32
CA CYS A 93 12.97 -5.16 -0.02
C CYS A 93 13.93 -5.95 -0.90
N ASP A 94 13.43 -6.98 -1.57
CA ASP A 94 14.24 -7.97 -2.26
C ASP A 94 13.58 -8.24 -3.61
N ASP A 95 14.27 -7.85 -4.69
CA ASP A 95 13.76 -7.93 -6.06
C ASP A 95 13.48 -9.41 -6.46
N GLU A 96 14.16 -10.37 -5.82
CA GLU A 96 13.94 -11.81 -6.00
C GLU A 96 12.71 -12.31 -5.21
N ARG A 97 12.41 -11.75 -4.03
CA ARG A 97 11.18 -12.06 -3.27
C ARG A 97 9.95 -11.38 -3.85
N THR A 98 10.14 -10.30 -4.61
CA THR A 98 9.04 -9.70 -5.37
C THR A 98 8.59 -10.56 -6.57
N THR A 99 9.33 -11.60 -6.93
CA THR A 99 9.12 -12.35 -8.18
C THR A 99 8.83 -13.84 -7.99
N GLU A 100 9.18 -14.47 -6.86
CA GLU A 100 8.90 -15.90 -6.64
C GLU A 100 8.23 -16.24 -5.28
N ALA A 101 7.08 -16.90 -5.40
CA ALA A 101 6.34 -17.70 -4.41
C ALA A 101 5.51 -17.03 -3.29
N TYR A 102 5.94 -15.93 -2.65
CA TYR A 102 5.22 -15.42 -1.46
C TYR A 102 4.20 -14.30 -1.74
N LEU A 103 4.47 -13.48 -2.75
CA LEU A 103 3.58 -12.37 -3.13
C LEU A 103 2.16 -12.82 -3.49
N PRO A 104 1.94 -13.86 -4.33
CA PRO A 104 0.59 -14.19 -4.74
C PRO A 104 -0.32 -14.55 -3.58
N GLN A 105 0.20 -15.26 -2.57
CA GLN A 105 -0.62 -15.72 -1.46
C GLN A 105 -0.85 -14.62 -0.42
N LEU A 106 0.18 -13.86 -0.05
CA LEU A 106 0.03 -12.73 0.87
C LEU A 106 -0.89 -11.65 0.29
N VAL A 107 -0.73 -11.35 -1.00
CA VAL A 107 -1.56 -10.36 -1.69
C VAL A 107 -3.01 -10.84 -1.79
N VAL A 108 -3.24 -12.14 -2.05
CA VAL A 108 -4.59 -12.72 -2.00
C VAL A 108 -5.17 -12.67 -0.59
N GLU A 109 -4.40 -12.96 0.45
CA GLU A 109 -4.87 -12.88 1.84
C GLU A 109 -5.25 -11.46 2.24
N VAL A 110 -4.43 -10.47 1.88
CA VAL A 110 -4.76 -9.05 2.10
C VAL A 110 -6.02 -8.67 1.33
N TYR A 111 -6.12 -9.06 0.05
CA TYR A 111 -7.31 -8.81 -0.77
C TYR A 111 -8.59 -9.42 -0.19
N GLU A 112 -8.56 -10.71 0.13
CA GLU A 112 -9.70 -11.42 0.70
C GLU A 112 -10.10 -10.81 2.05
N ALA A 113 -9.16 -10.27 2.82
CA ALA A 113 -9.47 -9.57 4.05
C ALA A 113 -10.22 -8.25 3.82
N TRP A 114 -10.03 -7.59 2.67
CA TRP A 114 -10.73 -6.34 2.33
C TRP A 114 -12.09 -6.55 1.66
N GLN A 115 -12.40 -7.74 1.14
CA GLN A 115 -13.69 -8.00 0.49
C GLN A 115 -14.95 -7.86 1.37
N PRO A 116 -14.96 -8.28 2.67
CA PRO A 116 -16.17 -8.22 3.48
C PRO A 116 -16.73 -6.81 3.66
N ASP A 117 -18.05 -6.69 3.81
CA ASP A 117 -18.76 -5.42 3.98
C ASP A 117 -18.20 -4.57 5.14
N ASP A 118 -17.83 -5.20 6.26
CA ASP A 118 -17.26 -4.49 7.42
C ASP A 118 -15.90 -3.85 7.11
N SER A 119 -15.11 -4.45 6.20
CA SER A 119 -13.84 -3.90 5.74
C SER A 119 -14.07 -2.70 4.81
N GLN A 120 -15.08 -2.77 3.95
CA GLN A 120 -15.46 -1.65 3.08
C GLN A 120 -16.10 -0.51 3.90
N ALA A 121 -16.85 -0.81 4.96
CA ALA A 121 -17.36 0.21 5.88
C ALA A 121 -16.21 1.00 6.54
N LEU A 122 -15.08 0.36 6.85
CA LEU A 122 -13.89 1.07 7.34
C LEU A 122 -13.30 2.01 6.27
N VAL A 123 -13.33 1.63 4.99
CA VAL A 123 -12.92 2.51 3.89
C VAL A 123 -13.84 3.73 3.83
N ASP A 124 -15.16 3.53 3.89
CA ASP A 124 -16.14 4.61 3.84
C ASP A 124 -16.02 5.56 5.03
N GLU A 125 -15.86 5.03 6.25
CA GLU A 125 -15.57 5.82 7.46
C GLU A 125 -14.32 6.69 7.29
N TRP A 126 -13.25 6.12 6.71
CA TRP A 126 -12.02 6.86 6.46
C TRP A 126 -12.21 7.95 5.39
N LYS A 127 -12.92 7.65 4.30
CA LYS A 127 -13.23 8.63 3.25
C LYS A 127 -14.02 9.82 3.79
N GLU A 128 -15.05 9.55 4.58
CA GLU A 128 -15.87 10.60 5.22
C GLU A 128 -15.01 11.48 6.15
N ALA A 129 -14.12 10.87 6.94
CA ALA A 129 -13.26 11.60 7.87
C ALA A 129 -12.23 12.52 7.17
N HIS A 130 -11.86 12.22 5.93
CA HIS A 130 -10.84 12.95 5.16
C HIS A 130 -11.38 13.73 3.95
N ASP A 131 -12.71 13.79 3.78
CA ASP A 131 -13.37 14.46 2.64
C ASP A 131 -12.90 13.92 1.27
N VAL A 132 -12.70 12.60 1.18
CA VAL A 132 -12.25 11.92 -0.03
C VAL A 132 -13.46 11.44 -0.84
N GLU A 133 -13.76 12.16 -1.92
CA GLU A 133 -14.79 11.75 -2.88
C GLU A 133 -14.20 10.88 -4.01
N GLY A 134 -14.92 9.83 -4.39
CA GLY A 134 -14.61 8.99 -5.55
C GLY A 134 -13.99 7.64 -5.23
N GLU A 135 -13.48 7.00 -6.27
CA GLU A 135 -12.88 5.67 -6.25
C GLU A 135 -11.43 5.76 -6.69
N ALA A 136 -10.57 4.94 -6.09
CA ALA A 136 -9.22 4.80 -6.59
C ALA A 136 -9.24 4.20 -8.00
N PRO A 137 -8.40 4.66 -8.94
CA PRO A 137 -8.47 4.18 -10.32
C PRO A 137 -8.02 2.72 -10.41
N ALA A 138 -8.92 1.80 -10.78
CA ALA A 138 -8.53 0.54 -11.40
C ALA A 138 -7.74 0.83 -12.67
N GLY A 139 -6.55 0.26 -12.80
CA GLY A 139 -5.77 0.46 -14.02
C GLY A 139 -5.67 -0.77 -14.90
N SER A 140 -4.93 -0.55 -15.99
CA SER A 140 -4.74 -1.49 -17.07
C SER A 140 -3.34 -2.10 -17.04
N LEU A 141 -3.18 -3.27 -17.67
CA LEU A 141 -1.87 -3.95 -17.80
C LEU A 141 -0.77 -3.10 -18.45
N ILE A 142 -1.12 -2.02 -19.15
CA ILE A 142 -0.16 -1.12 -19.82
C ILE A 142 0.56 -0.23 -18.79
N ASP A 143 -0.10 0.12 -17.70
CA ASP A 143 0.37 1.17 -16.79
C ASP A 143 1.28 0.62 -15.66
N ALA A 144 1.17 -0.69 -15.33
CA ALA A 144 2.04 -1.37 -14.36
C ALA A 144 3.51 -1.47 -14.83
N PHE A 145 3.76 -1.32 -16.13
CA PHE A 145 5.11 -1.31 -16.71
C PHE A 145 5.89 -0.04 -16.34
N GLU A 146 5.22 1.07 -16.02
CA GLU A 146 5.89 2.35 -15.77
C GLU A 146 6.59 2.43 -14.40
N CYS A 147 6.08 1.76 -13.35
CA CYS A 147 6.80 1.69 -12.06
C CYS A 147 8.07 0.86 -12.19
N GLY A 148 8.04 -0.28 -12.89
CA GLY A 148 9.25 -1.09 -13.15
C GLY A 148 10.32 -0.32 -13.94
N ILE A 149 9.91 0.54 -14.89
CA ILE A 149 10.84 1.35 -15.69
C ILE A 149 11.40 2.53 -14.87
N ARG A 150 10.60 3.24 -14.07
CA ARG A 150 11.11 4.32 -13.18
C ARG A 150 12.12 3.79 -12.16
N GLN A 151 11.87 2.61 -11.59
CA GLN A 151 12.80 1.95 -10.66
C GLN A 151 14.18 1.64 -11.30
N LEU A 152 14.22 1.31 -12.59
CA LEU A 152 15.49 1.06 -13.32
C LEU A 152 16.30 2.33 -13.58
N PHE A 153 15.64 3.47 -13.80
CA PHE A 153 16.31 4.73 -14.14
C PHE A 153 16.69 5.61 -12.93
N GLU A 154 15.95 5.55 -11.82
CA GLU A 154 16.26 6.32 -10.61
C GLU A 154 17.18 5.58 -9.63
N GLY A 155 17.25 4.24 -9.70
CA GLY A 155 18.21 3.41 -8.96
C GLY A 155 19.66 3.43 -9.51
N SER A 156 19.91 4.08 -10.64
CA SER A 156 21.22 4.14 -11.31
C SER A 156 22.09 5.34 -10.90
N ARG A 157 21.77 6.03 -9.80
CA ARG A 157 22.66 7.04 -9.19
C ARG A 157 23.07 6.61 -7.78
N ILE A 158 24.02 5.69 -7.73
CA ILE A 158 25.03 5.58 -6.65
C ILE A 158 26.38 5.86 -7.29
#